data_AF-A0A1H4I9Y5-F1
#
_entry.id   AF-A0A1H4I9Y5-F1
#
_cell.length_a   1.000
_cell.length_b   1.000
_cell.length_c   1.000
_cell.angle_alpha   90.00
_cell.angle_beta   90.00
_cell.angle_gamma   90.00
#
_symmetry.space_group_name_H-M   'P 1'
#
loop_
_entity.id
_entity.type
_entity.pdbx_description
1 polymer ?
#
loop_
_entity_poly.entity_id
_entity_poly.type
_entity_poly.pdbx_seq_one_letter_code
_entity_poly.pdbx_strand_id
1 'polypeptide(L)'
;MRTKDVRVGETYRCEVPLALPWRRYRPETLGDSWWPLSWLRGRYFLLTVVDVDTAARTAQGLMMTGASTRVTVELTEDQAQEAGLPPGGGYLVSGILLDAEGEPVELPRVGTLTVPLRWLHPVDTPVSPSHHDASFREIR
;
A
#
# COMPACT_ATOMS: atom_id res chain seq x y z
N MET A 1 12.23 -13.47 -6.34
CA MET A 1 12.07 -13.83 -7.77
C MET A 1 13.06 -13.07 -8.67
N ARG A 2 13.20 -13.45 -9.96
CA ARG A 2 13.93 -12.63 -10.96
C ARG A 2 12.94 -11.72 -11.67
N THR A 3 13.43 -10.67 -12.32
CA THR A 3 12.62 -9.66 -13.02
C THR A 3 11.65 -10.26 -14.03
N LYS A 4 12.07 -11.26 -14.80
CA LYS A 4 11.23 -11.95 -15.80
C LYS A 4 10.05 -12.74 -15.22
N ASP A 5 10.09 -13.03 -13.92
CA ASP A 5 9.07 -13.85 -13.24
C ASP A 5 7.96 -12.98 -12.63
N VAL A 6 8.17 -11.66 -12.59
CA VAL A 6 7.25 -10.68 -11.99
C VAL A 6 6.53 -9.92 -13.09
N ARG A 7 5.20 -9.90 -13.04
CA ARG A 7 4.34 -9.24 -14.02
C ARG A 7 3.51 -8.15 -13.34
N VAL A 8 3.32 -7.04 -14.05
CA VAL A 8 2.39 -5.99 -13.65
C VAL A 8 0.95 -6.53 -13.69
N GLY A 9 0.15 -6.17 -12.70
CA GLY A 9 -1.22 -6.64 -12.49
C GLY A 9 -1.32 -7.94 -11.69
N GLU A 10 -0.22 -8.66 -11.48
CA GLU A 10 -0.21 -9.90 -10.71
C GLU A 10 0.08 -9.63 -9.22
N THR A 11 -0.44 -10.51 -8.37
CA THR A 11 -0.24 -10.46 -6.92
C THR A 11 0.80 -11.47 -6.49
N TYR A 12 1.75 -11.02 -5.67
CA TYR A 12 2.83 -11.83 -5.12
C TYR A 12 2.86 -11.73 -3.61
N ARG A 13 3.43 -12.74 -2.93
CA ARG A 13 3.80 -12.60 -1.54
C ARG A 13 5.14 -11.86 -1.46
N CYS A 14 5.17 -10.75 -0.73
CA CYS A 14 6.40 -10.09 -0.33
C CYS A 14 6.82 -10.56 1.07
N GLU A 15 8.03 -11.11 1.22
CA GLU A 15 8.64 -11.44 2.52
C GLU A 15 9.71 -10.42 2.87
N VAL A 16 9.46 -9.59 3.89
CA VAL A 16 10.39 -8.55 4.32
C VAL A 16 11.41 -9.14 5.30
N PRO A 17 12.72 -9.06 5.02
CA PRO A 17 13.75 -9.62 5.88
C PRO A 17 13.68 -9.11 7.33
N LEU A 18 14.03 -9.96 8.29
CA LEU A 18 14.18 -9.62 9.71
C LEU A 18 15.15 -8.44 9.93
N ALA A 19 16.20 -8.35 9.12
CA ALA A 19 17.14 -7.24 9.08
C ALA A 19 17.19 -6.65 7.68
N LEU A 20 16.83 -5.36 7.55
CA LEU A 20 16.87 -4.69 6.27
C LEU A 20 18.33 -4.54 5.81
N PRO A 21 18.67 -5.00 4.58
CA PRO A 21 20.04 -4.97 4.08
C PRO A 21 20.38 -3.57 3.56
N TRP A 22 20.58 -2.63 4.48
CA TRP A 22 20.95 -1.21 4.24
C TRP A 22 22.04 -1.03 3.18
N ARG A 23 23.09 -1.86 3.24
CA ARG A 23 24.22 -1.76 2.29
C ARG A 23 23.82 -2.02 0.84
N ARG A 24 22.73 -2.76 0.63
CA ARG A 24 22.27 -3.23 -0.69
C ARG A 24 21.06 -2.47 -1.19
N TYR A 25 20.23 -1.98 -0.28
CA TYR A 25 19.08 -1.14 -0.58
C TYR A 25 19.15 0.07 0.31
N ARG A 26 19.62 1.16 -0.27
CA ARG A 26 19.66 2.42 0.45
C ARG A 26 18.29 3.10 0.36
N PRO A 27 17.99 4.06 1.25
CA PRO A 27 16.77 4.85 1.19
C PRO A 27 16.53 5.47 -0.19
N GLU A 28 17.57 5.82 -0.95
CA GLU A 28 17.40 6.40 -2.28
C GLU A 28 16.83 5.40 -3.31
N THR A 29 17.04 4.10 -3.10
CA THR A 29 16.52 3.03 -4.00
C THR A 29 15.08 2.63 -3.66
N LEU A 30 14.69 2.74 -2.40
CA LEU A 30 13.35 2.36 -1.93
C LEU A 30 12.46 3.59 -1.68
N GLY A 31 13.03 4.80 -1.83
CA GLY A 31 12.38 6.07 -1.57
C GLY A 31 11.67 6.08 -0.21
N ASP A 32 10.45 6.60 -0.23
CA ASP A 32 9.59 6.71 0.94
C ASP A 32 9.16 5.34 1.51
N SER A 33 9.38 4.24 0.78
CA SER A 33 9.05 2.88 1.25
C SER A 33 10.03 2.37 2.32
N TRP A 34 11.18 3.02 2.54
CA TRP A 34 12.16 2.60 3.54
C TRP A 34 11.57 2.51 4.96
N TRP A 35 10.86 3.55 5.39
CA TRP A 35 10.27 3.61 6.73
C TRP A 35 9.17 2.56 6.95
N PRO A 36 8.16 2.46 6.06
CA PRO A 36 7.17 1.39 6.13
C PRO A 36 7.80 -0.01 6.16
N LEU A 37 8.82 -0.27 5.34
CA LEU A 37 9.51 -1.57 5.31
C LEU A 37 10.28 -1.87 6.59
N SER A 38 10.79 -0.84 7.29
CA SER A 38 11.42 -1.01 8.61
C SER A 38 10.43 -1.57 9.63
N TRP A 39 9.16 -1.15 9.54
CA TRP A 39 8.08 -1.61 10.41
C TRP A 39 7.54 -2.98 10.04
N LEU A 40 7.72 -3.38 8.78
CA LEU A 40 7.31 -4.67 8.26
C LEU A 40 8.40 -5.74 8.35
N ARG A 41 9.55 -5.48 8.99
CA ARG A 41 10.63 -6.46 9.16
C ARG A 41 10.12 -7.77 9.77
N GLY A 42 10.48 -8.90 9.15
CA GLY A 42 10.02 -10.21 9.60
C GLY A 42 8.54 -10.46 9.34
N ARG A 43 7.91 -9.72 8.44
CA ARG A 43 6.52 -9.91 8.05
C ARG A 43 6.41 -10.23 6.57
N TYR A 44 5.31 -10.88 6.21
CA TYR A 44 4.93 -11.09 4.83
C TYR A 44 3.54 -10.51 4.54
N PHE A 45 3.31 -10.14 3.28
CA PHE A 45 2.02 -9.62 2.84
C PHE A 45 1.81 -9.84 1.35
N LEU A 46 0.56 -9.70 0.90
CA LEU A 46 0.21 -9.69 -0.52
C LEU A 46 0.47 -8.30 -1.12
N LEU A 47 1.18 -8.28 -2.24
CA LEU A 47 1.50 -7.08 -3.00
C LEU A 47 1.07 -7.29 -4.45
N THR A 48 0.16 -6.46 -4.94
CA THR A 48 -0.21 -6.39 -6.37
C THR A 48 0.75 -5.46 -7.07
N VAL A 49 1.52 -5.97 -8.03
CA VAL A 49 2.57 -5.20 -8.70
C VAL A 49 1.95 -4.25 -9.72
N VAL A 50 2.30 -2.97 -9.65
CA VAL A 50 1.84 -1.93 -10.58
C VAL A 50 2.95 -1.45 -11.50
N ASP A 51 4.21 -1.57 -11.08
CA ASP A 51 5.37 -1.24 -11.90
C ASP A 51 6.61 -2.07 -11.51
N VAL A 52 7.55 -2.24 -12.45
CA VAL A 52 8.78 -2.99 -12.26
C VAL A 52 9.98 -2.21 -12.80
N ASP A 53 10.87 -1.78 -11.89
CA ASP A 53 12.17 -1.24 -12.27
C ASP A 53 13.18 -2.37 -12.45
N THR A 54 13.50 -2.65 -13.71
CA THR A 54 14.45 -3.70 -14.08
C THR A 54 15.90 -3.36 -13.73
N ALA A 55 16.26 -2.08 -13.70
CA ALA A 55 17.61 -1.60 -13.41
C ALA A 55 17.90 -1.66 -11.90
N ALA A 56 17.00 -1.12 -11.07
CA ALA A 56 17.09 -1.18 -9.61
C ALA A 56 16.72 -2.56 -9.04
N ARG A 57 16.08 -3.41 -9.86
CA ARG A 57 15.55 -4.73 -9.47
C ARG A 57 14.55 -4.62 -8.33
N THR A 58 13.64 -3.67 -8.47
CA THR A 58 12.54 -3.40 -7.54
C THR A 58 11.21 -3.50 -8.28
N ALA A 59 10.14 -3.67 -7.52
CA ALA A 59 8.77 -3.54 -8.00
C ALA A 59 8.04 -2.55 -7.11
N GLN A 60 7.24 -1.68 -7.72
CA GLN A 60 6.25 -0.90 -7.00
C GLN A 60 4.95 -1.69 -7.00
N GLY A 61 4.27 -1.73 -5.86
CA GLY A 61 2.99 -2.41 -5.75
C GLY A 61 2.06 -1.78 -4.74
N LEU A 62 0.82 -2.23 -4.81
CA LEU A 62 -0.26 -1.89 -3.90
C LEU A 62 -0.38 -2.95 -2.83
N MET A 63 -0.51 -2.50 -1.58
CA MET A 63 -0.74 -3.33 -0.41
C MET A 63 -1.92 -2.76 0.36
N MET A 64 -2.83 -3.62 0.81
CA MET A 64 -3.87 -3.22 1.75
C MET A 64 -3.24 -2.97 3.13
N THR A 65 -3.41 -1.77 3.66
CA THR A 65 -2.81 -1.32 4.93
C THR A 65 -3.81 -1.26 6.07
N GLY A 66 -5.11 -1.36 5.77
CA GLY A 66 -6.17 -1.34 6.76
C GLY A 66 -7.54 -1.17 6.11
N ALA A 67 -8.55 -0.98 6.96
CA ALA A 67 -9.85 -0.44 6.57
C ALA A 67 -10.12 0.83 7.38
N SER A 68 -10.94 1.73 6.83
CA SER A 68 -11.35 2.94 7.52
C SER A 68 -12.71 3.39 7.06
N THR A 69 -13.56 3.76 8.00
CA THR A 69 -14.84 4.40 7.74
C THR A 69 -14.69 5.89 7.46
N ARG A 70 -13.52 6.47 7.73
CA ARG A 70 -13.25 7.90 7.59
C ARG A 70 -12.74 8.24 6.19
N VAL A 71 -13.49 9.08 5.49
CA VAL A 71 -13.18 9.62 4.17
C VAL A 71 -12.83 11.09 4.26
N THR A 72 -11.96 11.52 3.35
CA THR A 72 -11.67 12.94 3.12
C THR A 72 -11.86 13.23 1.65
N VAL A 73 -12.66 14.25 1.34
CA VAL A 73 -13.02 14.64 -0.01
C VAL A 73 -12.62 16.11 -0.20
N GLU A 74 -11.94 16.39 -1.30
CA GLU A 74 -11.68 17.75 -1.73
C GLU A 74 -12.93 18.31 -2.39
N LEU A 75 -13.38 19.48 -1.91
CA LEU A 75 -14.47 20.19 -2.53
C LEU A 75 -13.97 20.84 -3.81
N THR A 76 -14.73 20.65 -4.88
CA THR A 76 -14.57 21.45 -6.09
C THR A 76 -14.90 22.92 -5.81
N GLU A 77 -14.42 23.84 -6.66
CA GLU A 77 -14.73 25.26 -6.51
C GLU A 77 -16.24 25.53 -6.53
N ASP A 78 -16.98 24.85 -7.42
CA ASP A 78 -18.44 24.96 -7.51
C ASP A 78 -19.12 24.51 -6.20
N GLN A 79 -18.73 23.35 -5.64
CA GLN A 79 -19.26 22.85 -4.36
C GLN A 79 -18.92 23.77 -3.19
N ALA A 80 -17.71 24.34 -3.18
CA ALA A 80 -17.30 25.31 -2.17
C ALA A 80 -18.15 26.59 -2.26
N GLN A 81 -18.42 27.07 -3.48
CA GLN A 81 -19.26 28.23 -3.73
C GLN A 81 -20.72 27.99 -3.31
N GLU A 82 -21.29 26.83 -3.67
CA GLU A 82 -22.63 26.43 -3.24
C GLU A 82 -22.76 26.32 -1.72
N ALA A 83 -21.69 25.87 -1.04
CA ALA A 83 -21.61 25.84 0.42
C ALA A 83 -21.37 27.23 1.05
N GLY A 84 -21.21 28.29 0.25
CA GLY A 84 -20.96 29.65 0.73
C GLY A 84 -19.55 29.87 1.29
N LEU A 85 -18.59 29.02 0.92
CA LEU A 85 -17.20 29.14 1.34
C LEU A 85 -16.46 30.19 0.49
N PRO A 86 -15.48 30.92 1.06
CA PRO A 86 -14.65 31.86 0.31
C PRO A 86 -13.93 31.22 -0.90
N PRO A 87 -13.82 31.91 -2.04
CA PRO A 87 -13.12 31.36 -3.21
C PRO A 87 -11.60 31.28 -2.99
N GLY A 88 -10.94 30.36 -3.71
CA GLY A 88 -9.47 30.22 -3.73
C GLY A 88 -8.85 29.50 -2.52
N GLY A 89 -9.67 28.91 -1.64
CA GLY A 89 -9.23 28.33 -0.38
C GLY A 89 -8.79 26.86 -0.39
N GLY A 90 -9.19 26.07 -1.40
CA GLY A 90 -8.94 24.61 -1.43
C GLY A 90 -9.47 23.90 -0.18
N TYR A 91 -10.72 23.45 -0.20
CA TYR A 91 -11.39 22.92 0.99
C TYR A 91 -11.40 21.40 1.05
N LEU A 92 -11.15 20.84 2.23
CA LEU A 92 -11.25 19.42 2.51
C LEU A 92 -12.36 19.16 3.53
N VAL A 93 -13.27 18.24 3.20
CA VAL A 93 -14.28 17.73 4.13
C VAL A 93 -13.85 16.36 4.61
N SER A 94 -13.86 16.15 5.93
CA SER A 94 -13.50 14.87 6.55
C SER A 94 -14.67 14.35 7.37
N GLY A 95 -15.12 13.13 7.09
CA GLY A 95 -16.33 12.55 7.68
C GLY A 95 -16.34 11.03 7.65
N ILE A 96 -17.45 10.43 8.08
CA ILE A 96 -17.69 8.98 8.03
C ILE A 96 -18.57 8.69 6.81
N LEU A 97 -18.21 7.70 6.01
CA LEU A 97 -19.07 7.21 4.94
C LEU A 97 -20.13 6.29 5.55
N LEU A 98 -21.40 6.60 5.31
CA LEU A 98 -22.54 5.78 5.68
C LEU A 98 -23.19 5.22 4.42
N ASP A 99 -23.75 4.01 4.50
CA ASP A 99 -24.61 3.47 3.45
C ASP A 99 -26.02 4.09 3.48
N ALA A 100 -26.93 3.57 2.65
CA ALA A 100 -28.30 4.11 2.54
C ALA A 100 -29.12 3.86 3.81
N GLU A 101 -28.75 2.86 4.60
CA GLU A 101 -29.36 2.46 5.86
C GLU A 101 -28.80 3.25 7.06
N GLY A 102 -27.72 4.01 6.85
CA GLY A 102 -27.08 4.83 7.87
C GLY A 102 -25.95 4.10 8.62
N GLU A 103 -25.54 2.93 8.16
CA GLU A 103 -24.46 2.15 8.78
C GLU A 103 -23.08 2.57 8.22
N PRO A 104 -22.03 2.61 9.06
CA PRO A 104 -20.69 2.95 8.61
C PRO A 104 -20.12 1.95 7.60
N VAL A 105 -19.64 2.47 6.47
CA VAL A 105 -18.98 1.66 5.43
C VAL A 105 -17.48 1.65 5.66
N GLU A 106 -16.91 0.47 5.86
CA GLU A 106 -15.47 0.29 5.89
C GLU A 106 -14.88 0.30 4.48
N LEU A 107 -14.00 1.27 4.20
CA LEU A 107 -13.27 1.33 2.93
C LEU A 107 -11.84 0.79 3.09
N PRO A 108 -11.35 -0.02 2.14
CA PRO A 108 -9.99 -0.49 2.16
C PRO A 108 -9.01 0.67 1.99
N ARG A 109 -8.01 0.74 2.86
CA ARG A 109 -6.86 1.62 2.69
C ARG A 109 -5.78 0.88 1.92
N VAL A 110 -5.31 1.51 0.85
CA VAL A 110 -4.24 0.98 0.02
C VAL A 110 -3.02 1.88 0.18
N GLY A 111 -1.87 1.27 0.46
CA GLY A 111 -0.57 1.91 0.44
C GLY A 111 0.24 1.44 -0.77
N THR A 112 1.12 2.31 -1.27
CA THR A 112 2.12 1.95 -2.27
C THR A 112 3.44 1.63 -1.59
N LEU A 113 4.11 0.55 -2.04
CA LEU A 113 5.44 0.19 -1.59
C LEU A 113 6.32 -0.18 -2.76
N THR A 114 7.57 0.30 -2.72
CA THR A 114 8.66 -0.18 -3.57
C THR A 114 9.42 -1.25 -2.82
N VAL A 115 9.44 -2.47 -3.36
CA VAL A 115 10.11 -3.62 -2.75
C VAL A 115 11.11 -4.26 -3.70
N PRO A 116 12.22 -4.81 -3.18
CA PRO A 116 13.11 -5.68 -3.92
C PRO A 116 12.42 -6.90 -4.56
N LEU A 117 12.66 -7.14 -5.86
CA LEU A 117 12.11 -8.31 -6.57
C LEU A 117 12.48 -9.66 -5.93
N ARG A 118 13.62 -9.71 -5.24
CA ARG A 118 14.07 -10.93 -4.55
C ARG A 118 13.23 -11.27 -3.31
N TRP A 119 12.49 -10.31 -2.76
CA TRP A 119 11.57 -10.51 -1.64
C TRP A 119 10.20 -10.98 -2.10
N LEU A 120 9.93 -10.93 -3.40
CA LEU A 120 8.71 -11.46 -3.99
C LEU A 120 8.83 -12.98 -4.20
N HIS A 121 7.73 -13.66 -3.90
CA HIS A 121 7.49 -15.08 -4.05
C HIS A 121 6.10 -15.30 -4.67
N PRO A 122 5.89 -16.34 -5.49
CA PRO A 122 4.55 -16.77 -5.88
C PRO A 122 3.69 -17.03 -4.63
N VAL A 123 2.40 -16.68 -4.70
CA VAL A 123 1.47 -16.76 -3.55
C VAL A 123 1.45 -18.16 -2.92
N ASP A 124 1.49 -19.21 -3.75
CA ASP A 124 1.41 -20.61 -3.33
C ASP A 124 2.70 -21.17 -2.73
N THR A 125 3.79 -20.38 -2.69
CA THR A 125 5.05 -20.83 -2.07
C THR A 125 4.83 -21.05 -0.57
N PRO A 126 5.41 -22.04 0.11
CA PRO A 126 5.36 -22.10 1.57
C PRO A 126 5.98 -20.85 2.20
N VAL A 127 5.36 -20.30 3.24
CA VAL A 127 5.87 -19.13 3.96
C VAL A 127 7.06 -19.52 4.82
N SER A 128 8.08 -18.67 4.86
CA SER A 128 9.19 -18.82 5.81
C SER A 128 8.67 -18.85 7.26
N PRO A 129 9.01 -19.85 8.10
CA PRO A 129 8.46 -19.98 9.46
C PRO A 129 8.72 -18.79 10.39
N SER A 130 9.75 -17.99 10.06
CA SER A 130 10.16 -16.81 10.80
C SER A 130 9.39 -15.53 10.44
N HIS A 131 8.49 -15.57 9.46
CA HIS A 131 7.72 -14.40 9.03
C HIS A 131 6.28 -14.45 9.52
N HIS A 132 5.77 -13.31 9.97
CA HIS A 132 4.39 -13.15 10.43
C HIS A 132 3.51 -12.50 9.35
N ASP A 133 2.24 -12.89 9.28
CA ASP A 133 1.29 -12.30 8.33
C ASP A 133 1.02 -10.83 8.70
N ALA A 134 1.23 -9.93 7.75
CA ALA A 134 0.86 -8.51 7.80
C ALA A 134 -0.26 -8.18 6.81
N SER A 135 -0.76 -9.16 6.07
CA SER A 135 -1.86 -8.94 5.14
C SER A 135 -3.08 -8.50 5.94
N PHE A 136 -3.63 -7.33 5.61
CA PHE A 136 -4.94 -6.97 6.10
C PHE A 136 -5.94 -7.93 5.45
N ARG A 137 -6.50 -8.83 6.26
CA ARG A 137 -7.62 -9.68 5.84
C ARG A 137 -8.88 -8.89 6.09
N GLU A 138 -9.70 -8.67 5.06
CA GLU A 138 -11.10 -8.25 5.25
C GLU A 138 -11.72 -9.11 6.36
N ILE A 139 -12.19 -8.46 7.42
CA ILE A 139 -13.20 -9.07 8.27
C ILE A 139 -14.46 -9.02 7.42
N ARG A 140 -14.86 -10.22 7.00
CA ARG A 140 -16.01 -10.50 6.15
C ARG A 140 -17.32 -10.10 6.81
#